data_AF-A0A6L8I3R8-F1
#
_entry.id   AF-A0A6L8I3R8-F1
#
_cell.length_a   1.000
_cell.length_b   1.000
_cell.length_c   1.000
_cell.angle_alpha   90.00
_cell.angle_beta   90.00
_cell.angle_gamma   90.00
#
_symmetry.space_group_name_H-M   'P 1'
#
loop_
_entity.id
_entity.type
_entity.pdbx_description
1 polymer ?
#
loop_
_entity_poly.entity_id
_entity_poly.type
_entity_poly.pdbx_seq_one_letter_code
_entity_poly.pdbx_strand_id
1 'polypeptide(L)'
;MTVHDIPERLRAEDKFHHIDMGFLNRRLCIGFLPPDVRRCFFENQRPGTDHLANFSNYHLLVTKVLDCCEDQDAPALLKALTLGKPRQLFRSTECLAPCPHIYDSARVCHEVELDVDFGKPIFITYHTSHIISETGKLVLSGGSSDGHVNSIIGLLHDKPNQFEIEPMIIGQPWFDHPRNGRDSAQLMWHGRSLGEILPEEIDQFSRMCDVEIENADEWMSVMKELPEKQVKEAIGSLLCEPTKKDWGGEANDHFSANVTIQGRRRTAAFLLKGPTQFREMTLDMCGKRADQIHRMVDSGADLSIVQHSHEIGHVVRRTLRALAIRPGNSRRKYCLIDGKATYRILKSHSLI
;
A
#
# COMPACT_ATOMS: atom_id res chain seq x y z
N MET A 1 -1.15 14.43 8.62
CA MET A 1 -1.37 13.42 9.67
C MET A 1 -0.46 12.25 9.42
N THR A 2 0.27 11.85 10.45
CA THR A 2 1.18 10.72 10.45
C THR A 2 0.47 9.46 10.95
N VAL A 3 1.15 8.31 10.89
CA VAL A 3 0.65 7.06 11.48
C VAL A 3 0.37 7.20 12.98
N HIS A 4 1.13 8.05 13.70
CA HIS A 4 0.98 8.27 15.13
C HIS A 4 -0.32 9.00 15.51
N ASP A 5 -0.94 9.71 14.56
CA ASP A 5 -2.24 10.39 14.78
C ASP A 5 -3.43 9.41 14.72
N ILE A 6 -3.20 8.16 14.31
CA ILE A 6 -4.23 7.12 14.25
C ILE A 6 -4.24 6.35 15.58
N PRO A 7 -5.40 6.14 16.22
CA PRO A 7 -5.49 5.24 17.37
C PRO A 7 -5.02 3.81 17.03
N GLU A 8 -4.24 3.19 17.92
CA GLU A 8 -3.69 1.84 17.77
C GLU A 8 -4.74 0.80 17.34
N ARG A 9 -5.89 0.80 18.02
CA ARG A 9 -7.06 -0.04 17.68
C ARG A 9 -7.44 0.06 16.20
N LEU A 10 -7.44 1.27 15.64
CA LEU A 10 -7.85 1.49 14.26
C LEU A 10 -6.78 1.07 13.24
N ARG A 11 -5.48 1.08 13.61
CA ARG A 11 -4.39 0.60 12.73
C ARG A 11 -4.45 -0.92 12.53
N ALA A 12 -4.73 -1.66 13.59
CA ALA A 12 -4.82 -3.14 13.58
C ALA A 12 -6.06 -3.69 12.85
N GLU A 13 -7.12 -2.89 12.72
CA GLU A 13 -8.38 -3.32 12.11
C GLU A 13 -8.28 -3.54 10.59
N ASP A 14 -8.98 -4.58 10.11
CA ASP A 14 -9.16 -4.83 8.69
C ASP A 14 -10.25 -3.87 8.18
N LYS A 15 -9.87 -2.85 7.41
CA LYS A 15 -10.80 -1.86 6.87
C LYS A 15 -10.93 -1.99 5.36
N PHE A 16 -12.16 -1.81 4.88
CA PHE A 16 -12.45 -1.68 3.47
C PHE A 16 -11.97 -0.32 2.98
N HIS A 17 -10.99 -0.33 2.09
CA HIS A 17 -10.45 0.85 1.42
C HIS A 17 -11.30 1.13 0.18
N HIS A 18 -12.26 2.03 0.31
CA HIS A 18 -13.09 2.51 -0.79
C HIS A 18 -12.39 3.63 -1.57
N ILE A 19 -12.99 4.05 -2.68
CA ILE A 19 -12.52 5.19 -3.47
C ILE A 19 -13.64 6.23 -3.55
N ASP A 20 -13.37 7.43 -3.03
CA ASP A 20 -14.24 8.59 -3.27
C ASP A 20 -13.89 9.17 -4.64
N MET A 21 -14.74 8.88 -5.62
CA MET A 21 -14.39 8.98 -7.02
C MET A 21 -14.55 10.41 -7.56
N GLY A 22 -13.45 11.00 -8.01
CA GLY A 22 -13.46 12.24 -8.80
C GLY A 22 -13.68 11.99 -10.29
N PHE A 23 -13.27 10.80 -10.75
CA PHE A 23 -13.37 10.32 -12.12
C PHE A 23 -13.99 8.93 -12.16
N LEU A 24 -14.93 8.72 -13.08
CA LEU A 24 -15.60 7.43 -13.26
C LEU A 24 -15.96 7.17 -14.73
N ASN A 25 -15.22 6.25 -15.36
CA ASN A 25 -15.60 5.70 -16.66
C ASN A 25 -16.66 4.60 -16.47
N ARG A 26 -17.92 5.02 -16.38
CA ARG A 26 -19.07 4.14 -16.13
C ARG A 26 -19.17 2.98 -17.13
N ARG A 27 -18.86 3.23 -18.41
CA ARG A 27 -18.95 2.22 -19.47
C ARG A 27 -17.94 1.10 -19.24
N LEU A 28 -16.69 1.46 -18.95
CA LEU A 28 -15.65 0.46 -18.63
C LEU A 28 -15.99 -0.28 -17.33
N CYS A 29 -16.44 0.42 -16.29
CA CYS A 29 -16.83 -0.20 -15.03
C CYS A 29 -17.95 -1.22 -15.20
N ILE A 30 -19.05 -0.86 -15.88
CA ILE A 30 -20.17 -1.77 -16.11
C ILE A 30 -19.77 -2.93 -17.03
N GLY A 31 -18.93 -2.67 -18.04
CA GLY A 31 -18.42 -3.71 -18.94
C GLY A 31 -17.48 -4.70 -18.26
N PHE A 32 -16.81 -4.29 -17.18
CA PHE A 32 -15.94 -5.13 -16.37
C PHE A 32 -16.71 -6.08 -15.44
N LEU A 33 -17.92 -5.70 -15.01
CA LEU A 33 -18.70 -6.52 -14.08
C LEU A 33 -19.18 -7.85 -14.72
N PRO A 34 -18.95 -9.00 -14.05
CA PRO A 34 -19.58 -10.27 -14.42
C PRO A 34 -21.12 -10.15 -14.55
N PRO A 35 -21.79 -10.96 -15.38
CA PRO A 35 -23.22 -10.81 -15.67
C PRO A 35 -24.14 -10.79 -14.44
N ASP A 36 -23.85 -11.62 -13.45
CA ASP A 36 -24.55 -11.73 -12.17
C ASP A 36 -24.30 -10.50 -11.29
N VAL A 37 -23.04 -10.06 -11.14
CA VAL A 37 -22.69 -8.85 -10.38
C VAL A 37 -23.30 -7.60 -11.00
N ARG A 38 -23.29 -7.51 -12.33
CA ARG A 38 -23.90 -6.43 -13.10
C ARG A 38 -25.42 -6.39 -12.93
N ARG A 39 -26.08 -7.55 -12.90
CA ARG A 39 -27.52 -7.64 -12.61
C ARG A 39 -27.82 -7.14 -11.20
N CYS A 40 -27.07 -7.63 -10.22
CA CYS A 40 -27.16 -7.19 -8.83
C CYS A 40 -26.94 -5.67 -8.71
N PHE A 41 -25.99 -5.09 -9.45
CA PHE A 41 -25.81 -3.64 -9.51
C PHE A 41 -27.09 -2.92 -9.96
N PHE A 42 -27.67 -3.29 -11.10
CA PHE A 42 -28.88 -2.65 -11.62
C PHE A 42 -30.10 -2.83 -10.71
N GLU A 43 -30.27 -4.00 -10.08
CA GLU A 43 -31.36 -4.27 -9.14
C GLU A 43 -31.27 -3.44 -7.84
N ASN A 44 -30.06 -3.05 -7.44
CA ASN A 44 -29.81 -2.32 -6.19
C ASN A 44 -29.55 -0.83 -6.41
N GLN A 45 -29.73 -0.32 -7.63
CA GLN A 45 -29.64 1.12 -7.87
C GLN A 45 -30.75 1.86 -7.14
N ARG A 46 -30.40 3.01 -6.56
CA ARG A 46 -31.41 3.98 -6.12
C ARG A 46 -32.12 4.52 -7.36
N PRO A 47 -33.46 4.48 -7.38
CA PRO A 47 -34.23 5.08 -8.46
C PRO A 47 -34.09 6.62 -8.41
N GLY A 48 -34.28 7.26 -9.56
CA GLY A 48 -34.18 8.72 -9.69
C GLY A 48 -32.94 9.18 -10.44
N THR A 49 -32.93 10.46 -10.80
CA THR A 49 -31.84 11.11 -11.54
C THR A 49 -31.26 12.30 -10.79
N ASP A 50 -31.67 12.51 -9.54
CA ASP A 50 -31.13 13.56 -8.69
C ASP A 50 -29.67 13.26 -8.31
N HIS A 51 -29.00 14.28 -7.79
CA HIS A 51 -27.59 14.21 -7.45
C HIS A 51 -27.29 13.11 -6.42
N LEU A 52 -28.13 12.94 -5.40
CA LEU A 52 -27.90 11.96 -4.33
C LEU A 52 -28.12 10.53 -4.83
N ALA A 53 -29.14 10.30 -5.67
CA ALA A 53 -29.35 9.01 -6.32
C ALA A 53 -28.15 8.62 -7.20
N ASN A 54 -27.70 9.53 -8.06
CA ASN A 54 -26.53 9.29 -8.92
C ASN A 54 -25.26 9.03 -8.12
N PHE A 55 -24.98 9.85 -7.11
CA PHE A 55 -23.83 9.69 -6.23
C PHE A 55 -23.84 8.35 -5.50
N SER A 56 -24.98 7.96 -4.93
CA SER A 56 -25.15 6.65 -4.29
C SER A 56 -24.90 5.50 -5.26
N ASN A 57 -25.39 5.62 -6.50
CA ASN A 57 -25.20 4.62 -7.54
C ASN A 57 -23.74 4.54 -8.02
N TYR A 58 -22.98 5.65 -7.98
CA TYR A 58 -21.55 5.64 -8.27
C TYR A 58 -20.76 4.90 -7.17
N HIS A 59 -21.04 5.17 -5.89
CA HIS A 59 -20.42 4.42 -4.79
C HIS A 59 -20.74 2.92 -4.85
N LEU A 60 -21.99 2.56 -5.18
CA LEU A 60 -22.36 1.16 -5.41
C LEU A 60 -21.54 0.55 -6.55
N LEU A 61 -21.41 1.23 -7.69
CA LEU A 61 -20.63 0.74 -8.84
C LEU A 61 -19.16 0.53 -8.47
N VAL A 62 -18.53 1.52 -7.82
CA VAL A 62 -17.13 1.42 -7.37
C VAL A 62 -16.95 0.25 -6.40
N THR A 63 -17.90 0.04 -5.48
CA THR A 63 -17.87 -1.09 -4.55
C THR A 63 -17.88 -2.43 -5.30
N LYS A 64 -18.76 -2.58 -6.30
CA LYS A 64 -18.84 -3.80 -7.12
C LYS A 64 -17.58 -4.03 -7.96
N VAL A 65 -16.99 -2.96 -8.50
CA VAL A 65 -15.71 -3.06 -9.23
C VAL A 65 -14.59 -3.49 -8.29
N LEU A 66 -14.51 -2.91 -7.09
CA LEU A 66 -13.52 -3.30 -6.07
C LEU A 66 -13.65 -4.77 -5.66
N ASP A 67 -14.87 -5.25 -5.44
CA ASP A 67 -15.13 -6.67 -5.16
C ASP A 67 -14.62 -7.57 -6.30
N CYS A 68 -14.94 -7.23 -7.55
CA CYS A 68 -14.47 -7.99 -8.72
C CYS A 68 -12.94 -7.95 -8.89
N CYS A 69 -12.31 -6.81 -8.58
CA CYS A 69 -10.84 -6.71 -8.57
C CYS A 69 -10.21 -7.56 -7.47
N GLU A 70 -10.91 -7.75 -6.34
CA GLU A 70 -10.45 -8.61 -5.25
C GLU A 70 -10.54 -10.08 -5.62
N ASP A 71 -11.67 -10.51 -6.17
CA ASP A 71 -11.88 -11.89 -6.63
C ASP A 71 -10.87 -12.30 -7.72
N GLN A 72 -10.38 -11.34 -8.51
CA GLN A 72 -9.37 -11.56 -9.55
C GLN A 72 -7.92 -11.36 -9.06
N ASP A 73 -7.72 -11.08 -7.75
CA ASP A 73 -6.45 -10.65 -7.15
C ASP A 73 -5.70 -9.61 -8.00
N ALA A 74 -6.42 -8.55 -8.40
CA ALA A 74 -5.85 -7.48 -9.19
C ALA A 74 -4.60 -6.90 -8.48
N PRO A 75 -3.44 -6.88 -9.15
CA PRO A 75 -2.18 -6.47 -8.55
C PRO A 75 -2.12 -4.95 -8.31
N ALA A 76 -1.17 -4.51 -7.48
CA ALA A 76 -0.74 -3.11 -7.45
C ALA A 76 -0.06 -2.72 -8.77
N LEU A 77 0.02 -1.41 -9.08
CA LEU A 77 0.63 -0.93 -10.33
C LEU A 77 2.08 -1.40 -10.49
N LEU A 78 2.90 -1.28 -9.44
CA LEU A 78 4.29 -1.74 -9.43
C LEU A 78 4.42 -3.22 -9.81
N LYS A 79 3.50 -4.07 -9.33
CA LYS A 79 3.41 -5.47 -9.72
C LYS A 79 2.94 -5.64 -11.16
N ALA A 80 1.92 -4.89 -11.58
CA ALA A 80 1.40 -4.96 -12.94
C ALA A 80 2.48 -4.65 -13.99
N LEU A 81 3.38 -3.69 -13.70
CA LEU A 81 4.50 -3.31 -14.56
C LEU A 81 5.56 -4.42 -14.73
N THR A 82 5.68 -5.36 -13.78
CA THR A 82 6.64 -6.47 -13.88
C THR A 82 6.09 -7.69 -14.63
N LEU A 83 4.77 -7.75 -14.86
CA LEU A 83 4.14 -8.92 -15.48
C LEU A 83 4.38 -9.03 -16.99
N GLY A 84 4.83 -7.96 -17.64
CA GLY A 84 5.14 -7.96 -19.08
C GLY A 84 3.94 -8.31 -19.97
N LYS A 85 2.71 -8.09 -19.49
CA LYS A 85 1.50 -8.36 -20.26
C LYS A 85 1.12 -7.14 -21.10
N PRO A 86 0.64 -7.33 -22.34
CA PRO A 86 0.21 -6.21 -23.19
C PRO A 86 -0.88 -5.35 -22.55
N ARG A 87 -1.76 -5.98 -21.76
CA ARG A 87 -2.85 -5.35 -21.03
C ARG A 87 -3.04 -6.03 -19.68
N GLN A 88 -3.08 -5.26 -18.60
CA GLN A 88 -3.21 -5.78 -17.23
C GLN A 88 -4.11 -4.87 -16.39
N LEU A 89 -5.11 -5.46 -15.74
CA LEU A 89 -5.90 -4.77 -14.71
C LEU A 89 -5.02 -4.54 -13.47
N PHE A 90 -5.14 -3.39 -12.83
CA PHE A 90 -4.49 -3.12 -11.55
C PHE A 90 -5.37 -2.26 -10.64
N ARG A 91 -5.00 -2.22 -9.36
CA ARG A 91 -5.56 -1.32 -8.35
C ARG A 91 -4.48 -0.86 -7.38
N SER A 92 -4.29 0.45 -7.26
CA SER A 92 -3.26 1.00 -6.36
C SER A 92 -3.55 2.44 -5.98
N THR A 93 -2.75 3.00 -5.08
CA THR A 93 -2.80 4.41 -4.68
C THR A 93 -1.49 5.08 -5.07
N GLU A 94 -1.56 6.05 -5.98
CA GLU A 94 -0.39 6.63 -6.64
C GLU A 94 -0.38 8.17 -6.58
N CYS A 95 0.82 8.74 -6.71
CA CYS A 95 1.02 10.16 -6.99
C CYS A 95 0.85 10.41 -8.49
N LEU A 96 0.04 11.41 -8.84
CA LEU A 96 -0.13 11.87 -10.21
C LEU A 96 0.47 13.27 -10.35
N ALA A 97 1.27 13.49 -11.39
CA ALA A 97 1.76 14.82 -11.70
C ALA A 97 0.60 15.82 -11.91
N PRO A 98 0.80 17.12 -11.60
CA PRO A 98 -0.21 18.15 -11.83
C PRO A 98 -0.67 18.19 -13.29
N CYS A 99 -1.96 18.44 -13.51
CA CYS A 99 -2.53 18.60 -14.86
C CYS A 99 -3.48 19.80 -14.94
N PRO A 100 -2.95 21.03 -15.00
CA PRO A 100 -3.78 22.24 -15.06
C PRO A 100 -4.66 22.28 -16.32
N HIS A 101 -4.25 21.63 -17.40
CA HIS A 101 -4.99 21.57 -18.66
C HIS A 101 -6.33 20.80 -18.59
N ILE A 102 -6.64 20.16 -17.46
CA ILE A 102 -7.92 19.48 -17.21
C ILE A 102 -9.13 20.41 -17.31
N TYR A 103 -8.94 21.72 -17.19
CA TYR A 103 -10.01 22.72 -17.36
C TYR A 103 -10.33 23.01 -18.82
N ASP A 104 -9.33 22.95 -19.71
CA ASP A 104 -9.43 23.49 -21.06
C ASP A 104 -9.39 22.41 -22.16
N SER A 105 -9.05 21.17 -21.79
CA SER A 105 -8.86 20.07 -22.74
C SER A 105 -9.93 18.98 -22.61
N ALA A 106 -10.39 18.46 -23.75
CA ALA A 106 -11.32 17.33 -23.79
C ALA A 106 -10.64 16.01 -23.35
N ARG A 107 -9.34 15.86 -23.63
CA ARG A 107 -8.53 14.71 -23.26
C ARG A 107 -7.24 15.19 -22.61
N VAL A 108 -6.87 14.55 -21.50
CA VAL A 108 -5.67 14.89 -20.74
C VAL A 108 -4.84 13.65 -20.41
N CYS A 109 -3.62 13.91 -19.98
CA CYS A 109 -2.60 12.94 -19.62
C CYS A 109 -1.89 13.43 -18.37
N HIS A 110 -1.67 12.55 -17.38
CA HIS A 110 -0.78 12.81 -16.24
C HIS A 110 0.33 11.79 -16.24
N GLU A 111 1.53 12.20 -15.85
CA GLU A 111 2.56 11.26 -15.45
C GLU A 111 2.19 10.63 -14.09
N VAL A 112 2.46 9.35 -13.93
CA VAL A 112 2.39 8.64 -12.65
C VAL A 112 3.78 8.64 -12.04
N GLU A 113 3.93 9.30 -10.89
CA GLU A 113 5.23 9.47 -10.25
C GLU A 113 5.59 8.23 -9.42
N LEU A 114 6.59 7.48 -9.88
CA LEU A 114 7.11 6.30 -9.18
C LEU A 114 8.55 6.50 -8.73
N ASP A 115 8.91 5.85 -7.62
CA ASP A 115 10.27 5.78 -7.10
C ASP A 115 11.18 4.79 -7.86
N VAL A 116 10.57 3.93 -8.67
CA VAL A 116 11.25 2.83 -9.35
C VAL A 116 11.21 3.07 -10.85
N ASP A 117 12.39 3.02 -11.47
CA ASP A 117 12.51 3.13 -12.92
C ASP A 117 12.24 1.79 -13.63
N PHE A 118 11.22 1.78 -14.46
CA PHE A 118 10.83 0.66 -15.32
C PHE A 118 11.37 0.79 -16.76
N GLY A 119 12.14 1.83 -17.04
CA GLY A 119 12.75 2.13 -18.34
C GLY A 119 11.84 2.86 -19.32
N LYS A 120 10.59 3.15 -18.91
CA LYS A 120 9.60 3.91 -19.68
C LYS A 120 8.77 4.78 -18.72
N PRO A 121 8.41 6.01 -19.12
CA PRO A 121 7.46 6.81 -18.35
C PRO A 121 6.08 6.15 -18.34
N ILE A 122 5.28 6.47 -17.32
CA ILE A 122 3.96 5.91 -17.11
C ILE A 122 2.96 7.05 -17.12
N PHE A 123 1.98 6.97 -18.01
CA PHE A 123 0.97 8.01 -18.17
C PHE A 123 -0.44 7.47 -17.94
N ILE A 124 -1.26 8.23 -17.24
CA ILE A 124 -2.71 8.01 -17.14
C ILE A 124 -3.43 8.95 -18.09
N THR A 125 -4.21 8.39 -19.02
CA THR A 125 -4.83 9.17 -20.10
C THR A 125 -6.34 8.98 -20.11
N TYR A 126 -7.09 10.07 -20.14
CA TYR A 126 -8.55 10.00 -20.10
C TYR A 126 -9.25 11.23 -20.69
N HIS A 127 -10.53 11.07 -20.99
CA HIS A 127 -11.41 12.16 -21.43
C HIS A 127 -12.03 12.85 -20.20
N THR A 128 -12.04 14.18 -20.17
CA THR A 128 -12.46 14.99 -19.01
C THR A 128 -13.97 14.90 -18.75
N SER A 129 -14.77 14.47 -19.73
CA SER A 129 -16.21 14.20 -19.54
C SER A 129 -16.55 13.07 -18.55
N HIS A 130 -15.56 12.29 -18.11
CA HIS A 130 -15.73 11.27 -17.08
C HIS A 130 -15.42 11.78 -15.67
N ILE A 131 -15.03 13.04 -15.52
CA ILE A 131 -14.92 13.70 -14.23
C ILE A 131 -16.33 14.01 -13.73
N ILE A 132 -16.63 13.60 -12.50
CA ILE A 132 -17.98 13.67 -11.92
C ILE A 132 -18.06 14.57 -10.67
N SER A 133 -16.94 15.16 -10.27
CA SER A 133 -16.86 16.07 -9.12
C SER A 133 -15.85 17.20 -9.38
N GLU A 134 -16.22 18.44 -9.05
CA GLU A 134 -15.33 19.61 -9.12
C GLU A 134 -14.16 19.49 -8.15
N THR A 135 -14.38 18.92 -6.96
CA THR A 135 -13.30 18.61 -6.01
C THR A 135 -12.33 17.59 -6.61
N GLY A 136 -12.85 16.58 -7.31
CA GLY A 136 -12.02 15.63 -8.06
C GLY A 136 -11.19 16.31 -9.14
N LYS A 137 -11.78 17.25 -9.88
CA LYS A 137 -11.08 18.04 -10.91
C LYS A 137 -9.96 18.89 -10.30
N LEU A 138 -10.21 19.56 -9.19
CA LEU A 138 -9.22 20.34 -8.45
C LEU A 138 -8.04 19.48 -8.00
N VAL A 139 -8.34 18.34 -7.37
CA VAL A 139 -7.33 17.37 -6.88
C VAL A 139 -6.45 16.86 -8.02
N LEU A 140 -7.02 16.56 -9.18
CA LEU A 140 -6.28 16.13 -10.36
C LEU A 140 -5.47 17.27 -10.99
N SER A 141 -6.02 18.50 -10.98
CA SER A 141 -5.30 19.67 -11.47
C SER A 141 -4.03 19.95 -10.68
N GLY A 142 -4.12 19.92 -9.34
CA GLY A 142 -2.98 20.15 -8.44
C GLY A 142 -2.03 18.96 -8.31
N GLY A 143 -2.57 17.74 -8.39
CA GLY A 143 -1.78 16.50 -8.34
C GLY A 143 -0.91 16.38 -7.09
N SER A 144 0.23 15.72 -7.25
CA SER A 144 1.25 15.49 -6.21
C SER A 144 1.85 16.78 -5.65
N SER A 145 1.86 17.88 -6.41
CA SER A 145 2.41 19.17 -5.97
C SER A 145 1.63 19.79 -4.82
N ASP A 146 0.32 19.54 -4.77
CA ASP A 146 -0.56 19.91 -3.64
C ASP A 146 -0.62 18.78 -2.58
N GLY A 147 0.27 17.80 -2.68
CA GLY A 147 0.35 16.64 -1.80
C GLY A 147 -0.77 15.64 -2.00
N HIS A 148 -1.50 15.64 -3.13
CA HIS A 148 -2.58 14.68 -3.37
C HIS A 148 -2.05 13.30 -3.80
N VAL A 149 -2.74 12.26 -3.33
CA VAL A 149 -2.58 10.87 -3.77
C VAL A 149 -3.93 10.35 -4.22
N ASN A 150 -3.94 9.48 -5.24
CA ASN A 150 -5.17 8.98 -5.85
C ASN A 150 -5.20 7.46 -5.85
N SER A 151 -6.30 6.89 -5.36
CA SER A 151 -6.64 5.49 -5.58
C SER A 151 -7.17 5.32 -7.00
N ILE A 152 -6.56 4.40 -7.74
CA ILE A 152 -6.80 4.18 -9.17
C ILE A 152 -7.17 2.72 -9.38
N ILE A 153 -8.21 2.50 -10.19
CA ILE A 153 -8.46 1.22 -10.84
C ILE A 153 -8.38 1.47 -12.35
N GLY A 154 -7.55 0.71 -13.04
CA GLY A 154 -7.29 0.95 -14.45
C GLY A 154 -6.73 -0.25 -15.18
N LEU A 155 -6.65 -0.09 -16.49
CA LEU A 155 -6.00 -1.02 -17.40
C LEU A 155 -4.66 -0.44 -17.80
N LEU A 156 -3.59 -1.11 -17.40
CA LEU A 156 -2.22 -0.82 -17.81
C LEU A 156 -1.99 -1.43 -19.20
N HIS A 157 -1.49 -0.63 -20.12
CA HIS A 157 -1.08 -1.02 -21.46
C HIS A 157 0.43 -0.80 -21.62
N ASP A 158 1.16 -1.83 -22.05
CA ASP A 158 2.59 -1.72 -22.38
C ASP A 158 2.75 -1.27 -23.84
N LYS A 159 3.07 0.01 -24.05
CA LYS A 159 3.36 0.56 -25.39
C LYS A 159 4.87 0.66 -25.61
N PRO A 160 5.34 0.80 -26.86
CA PRO A 160 6.78 0.82 -27.16
C PRO A 160 7.58 1.85 -26.34
N ASN A 161 7.06 3.07 -26.20
CA ASN A 161 7.78 4.20 -25.61
C ASN A 161 7.29 4.62 -24.22
N GLN A 162 6.15 4.10 -23.77
CA GLN A 162 5.53 4.47 -22.49
C GLN A 162 4.60 3.36 -22.01
N PHE A 163 4.33 3.33 -20.72
CA PHE A 163 3.15 2.66 -20.21
C PHE A 163 1.96 3.62 -20.26
N GLU A 164 0.80 3.14 -20.69
CA GLU A 164 -0.42 3.94 -20.67
C GLU A 164 -1.48 3.27 -19.80
N ILE A 165 -2.03 4.03 -18.87
CA ILE A 165 -3.14 3.63 -18.02
C ILE A 165 -4.42 4.23 -18.60
N GLU A 166 -5.36 3.35 -18.92
CA GLU A 166 -6.75 3.69 -19.21
C GLU A 166 -7.55 3.53 -17.89
N PRO A 167 -7.90 4.64 -17.22
CA PRO A 167 -8.54 4.56 -15.92
C PRO A 167 -10.01 4.18 -16.03
N MET A 168 -10.44 3.33 -15.10
CA MET A 168 -11.84 3.06 -14.83
C MET A 168 -12.35 4.00 -13.73
N ILE A 169 -11.57 4.15 -12.67
CA ILE A 169 -11.88 4.95 -11.47
C ILE A 169 -10.61 5.68 -11.05
N ILE A 170 -10.74 6.98 -10.73
CA ILE A 170 -9.71 7.75 -10.02
C ILE A 170 -10.41 8.52 -8.91
N GLY A 171 -9.84 8.49 -7.71
CA GLY A 171 -10.40 9.19 -6.58
C GLY A 171 -9.51 9.18 -5.36
N GLN A 172 -10.00 9.79 -4.28
CA GLN A 172 -9.25 9.83 -3.03
C GLN A 172 -9.35 8.49 -2.30
N PRO A 173 -8.28 8.05 -1.59
CA PRO A 173 -8.36 6.95 -0.62
C PRO A 173 -9.43 7.24 0.43
N TRP A 174 -10.45 6.39 0.52
CA TRP A 174 -11.65 6.68 1.32
C TRP A 174 -12.03 5.51 2.22
N PHE A 175 -12.27 5.79 3.50
CA PHE A 175 -12.65 4.76 4.49
C PHE A 175 -14.03 4.98 5.11
N ASP A 176 -14.73 6.06 4.75
CA ASP A 176 -16.13 6.20 5.16
C ASP A 176 -17.04 5.34 4.26
N HIS A 177 -17.30 4.11 4.70
CA HIS A 177 -18.05 3.12 3.93
C HIS A 177 -18.86 2.23 4.87
N PRO A 178 -20.09 1.79 4.50
CA PRO A 178 -20.92 0.94 5.37
C PRO A 178 -20.24 -0.34 5.88
N ARG A 179 -19.29 -0.91 5.12
CA ARG A 179 -18.51 -2.08 5.54
C ARG A 179 -17.55 -1.81 6.71
N ASN A 180 -17.22 -0.56 6.99
CA ASN A 180 -16.33 -0.17 8.07
C ASN A 180 -17.06 0.13 9.39
N GLY A 181 -18.39 -0.01 9.43
CA GLY A 181 -19.21 0.18 10.62
C GLY A 181 -19.44 1.67 10.95
N ARG A 182 -19.91 1.92 12.18
CA ARG A 182 -20.38 3.26 12.61
C ARG A 182 -19.26 4.31 12.77
N ASP A 183 -18.02 3.86 12.96
CA ASP A 183 -16.86 4.73 13.16
C ASP A 183 -16.15 5.10 11.84
N SER A 184 -16.74 4.74 10.69
CA SER A 184 -16.11 4.89 9.37
C SER A 184 -15.77 6.35 9.01
N ALA A 185 -16.59 7.30 9.45
CA ALA A 185 -16.37 8.72 9.25
C ALA A 185 -15.08 9.23 9.93
N GLN A 186 -14.66 8.63 11.05
CA GLN A 186 -13.41 9.00 11.72
C GLN A 186 -12.18 8.56 10.92
N LEU A 187 -12.30 7.44 10.19
CA LEU A 187 -11.21 6.88 9.37
C LEU A 187 -10.96 7.65 8.09
N MET A 188 -11.95 8.41 7.61
CA MET A 188 -11.87 9.21 6.39
C MET A 188 -10.63 10.10 6.36
N TRP A 189 -10.34 10.75 7.49
CA TRP A 189 -9.18 11.63 7.63
C TRP A 189 -7.86 10.86 7.52
N HIS A 190 -7.83 9.59 7.92
CA HIS A 190 -6.62 8.77 7.95
C HIS A 190 -6.34 8.01 6.65
N GLY A 191 -7.12 8.26 5.58
CA GLY A 191 -7.10 7.41 4.38
C GLY A 191 -5.74 7.30 3.67
N ARG A 192 -4.87 8.29 3.84
CA ARG A 192 -3.52 8.28 3.28
C ARG A 192 -2.49 7.50 4.10
N SER A 193 -2.76 7.28 5.38
CA SER A 193 -1.78 6.75 6.35
C SER A 193 -2.20 5.39 6.93
N LEU A 194 -3.44 4.96 6.71
CA LEU A 194 -3.91 3.65 7.18
C LEU A 194 -3.17 2.52 6.46
N GLY A 195 -2.79 1.47 7.21
CA GLY A 195 -2.13 0.27 6.69
C GLY A 195 -0.75 -0.02 7.29
N GLU A 196 -0.11 0.97 7.89
CA GLU A 196 1.14 0.80 8.66
C GLU A 196 0.83 0.29 10.07
N ILE A 197 1.58 -0.72 10.50
CA ILE A 197 1.65 -1.23 11.87
C ILE A 197 3.01 -0.80 12.42
N LEU A 198 3.02 -0.22 13.61
CA LEU A 198 4.24 0.17 14.30
C LEU A 198 4.87 -1.06 14.98
N PRO A 199 6.20 -1.13 15.11
CA PRO A 199 6.87 -2.28 15.70
C PRO A 199 6.35 -2.63 17.11
N GLU A 200 6.08 -1.62 17.93
CA GLU A 200 5.57 -1.78 19.30
C GLU A 200 4.16 -2.37 19.38
N GLU A 201 3.39 -2.34 18.29
CA GLU A 201 2.04 -2.92 18.20
C GLU A 201 2.05 -4.42 17.92
N ILE A 202 3.22 -4.98 17.58
CA ILE A 202 3.41 -6.42 17.49
C ILE A 202 3.63 -6.93 18.91
N ASP A 203 2.76 -7.82 19.38
CA ASP A 203 2.71 -8.24 20.78
C ASP A 203 4.07 -8.80 21.25
N GLN A 204 4.78 -9.52 20.37
CA GLN A 204 6.12 -10.08 20.62
C GLN A 204 7.23 -9.02 20.74
N PHE A 205 7.01 -7.80 20.27
CA PHE A 205 7.97 -6.70 20.24
C PHE A 205 7.60 -5.57 21.22
N SER A 206 6.40 -5.62 21.81
CA SER A 206 5.83 -4.53 22.64
C SER A 206 6.72 -4.07 23.80
N ARG A 207 7.56 -4.96 24.36
CA ARG A 207 8.53 -4.61 25.43
C ARG A 207 9.62 -3.63 25.00
N MET A 208 9.76 -3.36 23.70
CA MET A 208 10.69 -2.34 23.21
C MET A 208 10.39 -0.95 23.78
N CYS A 209 9.14 -0.68 24.18
CA CYS A 209 8.73 0.55 24.82
C CYS A 209 9.43 0.80 26.16
N ASP A 210 9.84 -0.27 26.85
CA ASP A 210 10.50 -0.21 28.16
C ASP A 210 11.98 0.20 28.07
N VAL A 211 12.54 0.22 26.86
CA VAL A 211 13.95 0.57 26.62
C VAL A 211 14.07 2.05 26.33
N GLU A 212 14.78 2.75 27.22
CA GLU A 212 15.28 4.10 26.97
C GLU A 212 16.60 4.04 26.20
N ILE A 213 16.79 5.01 25.30
CA ILE A 213 18.01 5.21 24.53
C ILE A 213 18.53 6.59 24.88
N GLU A 214 19.76 6.65 25.37
CA GLU A 214 20.39 7.89 25.82
C GLU A 214 20.78 8.77 24.62
N ASN A 215 21.34 8.16 23.57
CA ASN A 215 21.82 8.87 22.38
C ASN A 215 21.90 7.95 21.16
N ALA A 216 22.22 8.53 19.99
CA ALA A 216 22.31 7.79 18.75
C ALA A 216 23.49 6.79 18.73
N ASP A 217 24.64 7.18 19.30
CA ASP A 217 25.85 6.35 19.31
C ASP A 217 25.65 5.02 20.04
N GLU A 218 24.81 5.02 21.09
CA GLU A 218 24.44 3.83 21.86
C GLU A 218 23.90 2.70 20.95
N TRP A 219 22.84 2.97 20.19
CA TRP A 219 22.25 1.94 19.34
C TRP A 219 23.05 1.75 18.04
N MET A 220 23.63 2.81 17.49
CA MET A 220 24.38 2.73 16.23
C MET A 220 25.63 1.87 16.35
N SER A 221 26.36 1.96 17.47
CA SER A 221 27.55 1.15 17.71
C SER A 221 27.23 -0.35 17.70
N VAL A 222 26.15 -0.75 18.39
CA VAL A 222 25.69 -2.14 18.43
C VAL A 222 25.18 -2.59 17.06
N MET A 223 24.30 -1.82 16.43
CA MET A 223 23.66 -2.22 15.18
C MET A 223 24.64 -2.30 13.99
N LYS A 224 25.77 -1.57 14.06
CA LYS A 224 26.84 -1.65 13.06
C LYS A 224 27.59 -2.97 13.10
N GLU A 225 27.69 -3.59 14.27
CA GLU A 225 28.40 -4.87 14.46
C GLU A 225 27.47 -6.08 14.39
N LEU A 226 26.17 -5.88 14.66
CA LEU A 226 25.19 -6.95 14.74
C LEU A 226 24.91 -7.59 13.35
N PRO A 227 25.29 -8.86 13.11
CA PRO A 227 25.07 -9.52 11.84
C PRO A 227 23.58 -9.80 11.59
N GLU A 228 23.16 -9.75 10.32
CA GLU A 228 21.78 -10.07 9.89
C GLU A 228 21.31 -11.43 10.42
N LYS A 229 22.21 -12.42 10.43
CA LYS A 229 21.93 -13.76 10.96
C LYS A 229 21.52 -13.74 12.44
N GLN A 230 22.17 -12.91 13.26
CA GLN A 230 21.81 -12.81 14.68
C GLN A 230 20.45 -12.13 14.86
N VAL A 231 20.15 -11.11 14.05
CA VAL A 231 18.80 -10.49 14.03
C VAL A 231 17.74 -11.51 13.63
N LYS A 232 17.99 -12.31 12.59
CA LYS A 232 17.08 -13.37 12.14
C LYS A 232 16.85 -14.42 13.23
N GLU A 233 17.91 -14.87 13.90
CA GLU A 233 17.82 -15.83 15.02
C GLU A 233 17.05 -15.25 16.21
N ALA A 234 17.27 -13.99 16.54
CA ALA A 234 16.53 -13.30 17.59
C ALA A 234 15.04 -13.16 17.26
N ILE A 235 14.68 -12.72 16.05
CA ILE A 235 13.28 -12.64 15.60
C ILE A 235 12.63 -14.02 15.63
N GLY A 236 13.33 -15.07 15.15
CA GLY A 236 12.85 -16.44 15.24
C GLY A 236 12.57 -16.88 16.68
N SER A 237 13.47 -16.57 17.61
CA SER A 237 13.32 -16.84 19.04
C SER A 237 12.09 -16.15 19.64
N LEU A 238 11.91 -14.85 19.37
CA LEU A 238 10.75 -14.06 19.83
C LEU A 238 9.41 -14.61 19.32
N LEU A 239 9.42 -15.18 18.10
CA LEU A 239 8.25 -15.78 17.46
C LEU A 239 8.09 -17.27 17.78
N CYS A 240 8.98 -17.86 18.60
CA CYS A 240 9.04 -19.30 18.89
C CYS A 240 9.11 -20.17 17.62
N GLU A 241 9.91 -19.74 16.63
CA GLU A 241 10.05 -20.37 15.32
C GLU A 241 11.53 -20.65 14.98
N PRO A 242 11.83 -21.77 14.30
CA PRO A 242 13.18 -22.04 13.83
C PRO A 242 13.53 -21.14 12.64
N THR A 243 14.79 -20.73 12.55
CA THR A 243 15.30 -20.02 11.37
C THR A 243 15.70 -21.01 10.27
N LYS A 244 15.43 -20.63 9.01
CA LYS A 244 15.86 -21.39 7.83
C LYS A 244 17.16 -20.81 7.27
N LYS A 245 17.95 -21.64 6.61
CA LYS A 245 19.13 -21.20 5.84
C LYS A 245 18.67 -20.45 4.59
N ASP A 246 19.38 -19.38 4.27
CA ASP A 246 19.13 -18.55 3.10
C ASP A 246 19.45 -19.32 1.82
N TRP A 247 18.64 -19.15 0.77
CA TRP A 247 18.93 -19.69 -0.55
C TRP A 247 18.48 -18.75 -1.66
N GLY A 248 19.22 -18.78 -2.77
CA GLY A 248 19.02 -17.88 -3.90
C GLY A 248 17.65 -18.09 -4.57
N GLY A 249 16.67 -17.29 -4.19
CA GLY A 249 15.31 -17.37 -4.72
C GLY A 249 14.20 -17.20 -3.68
N GLU A 250 14.53 -17.06 -2.39
CA GLU A 250 13.52 -16.89 -1.36
C GLU A 250 12.68 -15.62 -1.56
N ALA A 251 11.39 -15.75 -1.24
CA ALA A 251 10.43 -14.66 -1.32
C ALA A 251 10.58 -13.68 -0.15
N ASN A 252 11.09 -14.15 0.97
CA ASN A 252 11.29 -13.44 2.23
C ASN A 252 12.40 -14.15 3.02
N ASP A 253 13.05 -13.42 3.92
CA ASP A 253 14.12 -13.97 4.77
C ASP A 253 13.53 -14.75 5.95
N HIS A 254 12.32 -14.40 6.39
CA HIS A 254 11.55 -15.17 7.36
C HIS A 254 10.06 -15.10 7.05
N PHE A 255 9.36 -16.22 7.20
CA PHE A 255 7.90 -16.26 7.14
C PHE A 255 7.37 -16.84 8.45
N SER A 256 6.56 -16.04 9.13
CA SER A 256 6.00 -16.37 10.43
C SER A 256 4.49 -16.55 10.33
N ALA A 257 3.99 -17.51 11.10
CA ALA A 257 2.56 -17.58 11.40
C ALA A 257 2.27 -17.09 12.82
N ASN A 258 3.28 -16.80 13.65
CA ASN A 258 3.11 -16.55 15.08
C ASN A 258 3.05 -15.06 15.47
N VAL A 259 3.20 -14.14 14.51
CA VAL A 259 3.01 -12.71 14.78
C VAL A 259 1.60 -12.46 15.28
N THR A 260 1.50 -11.70 16.37
CA THR A 260 0.23 -11.35 16.99
C THR A 260 0.14 -9.84 17.13
N ILE A 261 -1.03 -9.27 16.79
CA ILE A 261 -1.33 -7.84 16.96
C ILE A 261 -2.64 -7.77 17.73
N GLN A 262 -2.63 -7.15 18.91
CA GLN A 262 -3.81 -7.04 19.78
C GLN A 262 -4.44 -8.42 20.07
N GLY A 263 -3.60 -9.42 20.33
CA GLY A 263 -4.03 -10.79 20.61
C GLY A 263 -4.53 -11.58 19.40
N ARG A 264 -4.58 -10.98 18.20
CA ARG A 264 -4.98 -11.67 16.95
C ARG A 264 -3.76 -12.10 16.16
N ARG A 265 -3.67 -13.41 15.89
CA ARG A 265 -2.63 -14.02 15.05
C ARG A 265 -2.73 -13.54 13.60
N ARG A 266 -1.58 -13.24 12.98
CA ARG A 266 -1.41 -12.80 11.60
C ARG A 266 -0.22 -13.53 10.97
N THR A 267 -0.30 -13.81 9.68
CA THR A 267 0.89 -14.25 8.93
C THR A 267 1.77 -13.05 8.62
N ALA A 268 3.09 -13.22 8.70
CA ALA A 268 4.05 -12.15 8.44
C ALA A 268 5.21 -12.64 7.56
N ALA A 269 5.61 -11.81 6.60
CA ALA A 269 6.80 -12.02 5.78
C ALA A 269 7.81 -10.93 6.09
N PHE A 270 9.06 -11.30 6.35
CA PHE A 270 10.14 -10.40 6.72
C PHE A 270 11.17 -10.27 5.61
N LEU A 271 11.61 -9.04 5.35
CA LEU A 271 12.81 -8.70 4.62
C LEU A 271 13.79 -8.10 5.63
N LEU A 272 14.85 -8.82 5.94
CA LEU A 272 15.91 -8.44 6.87
C LEU A 272 17.11 -7.93 6.08
N LYS A 273 17.72 -6.84 6.58
CA LYS A 273 18.93 -6.27 5.99
C LYS A 273 19.90 -5.88 7.09
N GLY A 274 21.01 -6.61 7.16
CA GLY A 274 22.10 -6.35 8.07
C GLY A 274 22.89 -5.08 7.77
N PRO A 275 24.00 -4.85 8.49
CA PRO A 275 24.77 -3.62 8.46
C PRO A 275 25.74 -3.52 7.28
N THR A 276 25.53 -4.29 6.19
CA THR A 276 26.38 -4.19 5.01
C THR A 276 26.31 -2.77 4.45
N GLN A 277 27.43 -2.05 4.49
CA GLN A 277 27.51 -0.61 4.20
C GLN A 277 26.64 0.25 5.13
N PHE A 278 26.65 0.01 6.45
CA PHE A 278 25.90 0.74 7.50
C PHE A 278 25.58 2.21 7.15
N ARG A 279 24.41 2.40 6.51
CA ARG A 279 23.89 3.65 5.96
C ARG A 279 22.37 3.52 5.85
N GLU A 280 21.68 4.63 5.64
CA GLU A 280 20.24 4.64 5.42
C GLU A 280 19.83 3.66 4.29
N MET A 281 18.76 2.89 4.54
CA MET A 281 18.24 1.93 3.57
C MET A 281 17.66 2.65 2.36
N THR A 282 18.19 2.33 1.18
CA THR A 282 17.70 2.81 -0.11
C THR A 282 17.22 1.63 -0.97
N LEU A 283 16.45 1.90 -2.04
CA LEU A 283 15.85 0.83 -2.85
C LEU A 283 16.87 -0.09 -3.53
N ASP A 284 18.08 0.39 -3.82
CA ASP A 284 19.19 -0.42 -4.36
C ASP A 284 19.62 -1.55 -3.42
N MET A 285 19.38 -1.40 -2.11
CA MET A 285 19.66 -2.46 -1.12
C MET A 285 18.57 -3.55 -1.12
N CYS A 286 17.44 -3.31 -1.78
CA CYS A 286 16.29 -4.22 -1.87
C CYS A 286 16.27 -5.00 -3.19
N GLY A 287 17.44 -5.17 -3.81
CA GLY A 287 17.61 -5.81 -5.12
C GLY A 287 17.18 -4.93 -6.30
N LYS A 288 17.21 -5.49 -7.51
CA LYS A 288 17.00 -4.71 -8.74
C LYS A 288 15.52 -4.35 -8.85
N ARG A 289 15.21 -3.05 -8.95
CA ARG A 289 13.82 -2.52 -9.02
C ARG A 289 12.95 -2.92 -7.82
N ALA A 290 13.55 -3.01 -6.63
CA ALA A 290 12.85 -3.40 -5.40
C ALA A 290 12.19 -4.80 -5.48
N ASP A 291 12.79 -5.72 -6.24
CA ASP A 291 12.26 -7.07 -6.43
C ASP A 291 12.12 -7.86 -5.12
N GLN A 292 12.98 -7.62 -4.13
CA GLN A 292 12.87 -8.26 -2.82
C GLN A 292 11.61 -7.83 -2.08
N ILE A 293 11.28 -6.53 -2.07
CA ILE A 293 10.03 -6.02 -1.45
C ILE A 293 8.81 -6.61 -2.16
N HIS A 294 8.84 -6.61 -3.49
CA HIS A 294 7.77 -7.17 -4.29
C HIS A 294 7.55 -8.66 -4.00
N ARG A 295 8.61 -9.48 -3.98
CA ARG A 295 8.50 -10.92 -3.67
C ARG A 295 7.97 -11.17 -2.25
N MET A 296 8.39 -10.35 -1.29
CA MET A 296 7.91 -10.44 0.09
C MET A 296 6.41 -10.14 0.17
N VAL A 297 5.96 -9.06 -0.45
CA VAL A 297 4.52 -8.69 -0.47
C VAL A 297 3.68 -9.74 -1.21
N ASP A 298 4.22 -10.32 -2.29
CA ASP A 298 3.55 -11.36 -3.08
C ASP A 298 3.50 -12.73 -2.38
N SER A 299 4.23 -12.92 -1.26
CA SER A 299 4.17 -14.17 -0.49
C SER A 299 2.78 -14.46 0.10
N GLY A 300 1.89 -13.47 0.12
CA GLY A 300 0.51 -13.61 0.59
C GLY A 300 0.34 -13.41 2.10
N ALA A 301 1.39 -13.02 2.81
CA ALA A 301 1.31 -12.67 4.24
C ALA A 301 0.32 -11.52 4.50
N ASP A 302 -0.34 -11.55 5.65
CA ASP A 302 -1.16 -10.46 6.15
C ASP A 302 -0.32 -9.21 6.48
N LEU A 303 0.93 -9.40 6.91
CA LEU A 303 1.85 -8.34 7.28
C LEU A 303 3.20 -8.47 6.55
N SER A 304 3.60 -7.43 5.83
CA SER A 304 4.93 -7.34 5.19
C SER A 304 5.85 -6.46 6.04
N ILE A 305 6.95 -7.03 6.54
CA ILE A 305 7.84 -6.37 7.50
C ILE A 305 9.20 -6.15 6.86
N VAL A 306 9.65 -4.91 6.77
CA VAL A 306 11.03 -4.60 6.36
C VAL A 306 11.80 -4.18 7.60
N GLN A 307 12.92 -4.86 7.85
CA GLN A 307 13.85 -4.56 8.92
C GLN A 307 15.20 -4.16 8.35
N HIS A 308 15.83 -3.13 8.93
CA HIS A 308 17.19 -2.74 8.59
C HIS A 308 18.01 -2.35 9.82
N SER A 309 19.33 -2.58 9.78
CA SER A 309 20.25 -2.20 10.86
C SER A 309 20.46 -0.68 11.02
N HIS A 310 20.09 0.13 10.03
CA HIS A 310 20.11 1.60 10.09
C HIS A 310 18.69 2.15 9.93
N GLU A 311 18.55 3.47 9.85
CA GLU A 311 17.35 4.17 9.39
C GLU A 311 16.87 3.63 8.02
N ILE A 312 15.55 3.63 7.81
CA ILE A 312 14.93 3.22 6.55
C ILE A 312 14.43 4.44 5.79
N GLY A 313 14.94 4.63 4.57
CA GLY A 313 14.61 5.79 3.75
C GLY A 313 13.14 5.86 3.32
N HIS A 314 12.67 7.09 3.14
CA HIS A 314 11.27 7.38 2.81
C HIS A 314 10.79 6.69 1.51
N VAL A 315 11.68 6.52 0.53
CA VAL A 315 11.44 5.83 -0.74
C VAL A 315 11.08 4.35 -0.53
N VAL A 316 11.77 3.67 0.41
CA VAL A 316 11.49 2.28 0.77
C VAL A 316 10.11 2.16 1.42
N ARG A 317 9.79 3.06 2.36
CA ARG A 317 8.46 3.14 2.99
C ARG A 317 7.35 3.36 1.96
N ARG A 318 7.52 4.31 1.04
CA ARG A 318 6.54 4.61 -0.01
C ARG A 318 6.33 3.43 -0.95
N THR A 319 7.42 2.77 -1.36
CA THR A 319 7.38 1.57 -2.22
C THR A 319 6.67 0.39 -1.54
N LEU A 320 7.00 0.11 -0.27
CA LEU A 320 6.36 -0.95 0.50
C LEU A 320 4.86 -0.69 0.66
N ARG A 321 4.47 0.55 0.97
CA ARG A 321 3.06 0.95 1.05
C ARG A 321 2.33 0.74 -0.28
N ALA A 322 2.90 1.21 -1.39
CA ALA A 322 2.29 1.13 -2.72
C ALA A 322 2.07 -0.33 -3.18
N LEU A 323 2.92 -1.26 -2.73
CA LEU A 323 2.77 -2.70 -2.99
C LEU A 323 1.78 -3.36 -2.03
N ALA A 324 1.87 -3.06 -0.73
CA ALA A 324 1.11 -3.76 0.32
C ALA A 324 -0.36 -3.30 0.38
N ILE A 325 -0.61 -1.99 0.30
CA ILE A 325 -1.93 -1.40 0.50
C ILE A 325 -2.62 -1.16 -0.83
N ARG A 326 -3.78 -1.79 -1.03
CA ARG A 326 -4.58 -1.70 -2.25
C ARG A 326 -6.02 -1.29 -1.94
N PRO A 327 -6.73 -0.59 -2.84
CA PRO A 327 -8.17 -0.41 -2.71
C PRO A 327 -8.94 -1.75 -2.66
N GLY A 328 -9.98 -1.83 -1.84
CA GLY A 328 -10.77 -3.06 -1.57
C GLY A 328 -10.61 -3.54 -0.13
N ASN A 329 -10.83 -4.83 0.16
CA ASN A 329 -10.54 -5.37 1.50
C ASN A 329 -9.02 -5.52 1.68
N SER A 330 -8.35 -4.48 2.19
CA SER A 330 -6.93 -4.58 2.52
C SER A 330 -6.76 -5.20 3.91
N ARG A 331 -6.78 -6.55 3.97
CA ARG A 331 -6.24 -7.29 5.13
C ARG A 331 -4.73 -7.13 5.24
N ARG A 332 -4.08 -6.79 4.12
CA ARG A 332 -2.63 -6.58 4.04
C ARG A 332 -2.25 -5.29 4.74
N LYS A 333 -1.18 -5.39 5.53
CA LYS A 333 -0.54 -4.33 6.29
C LYS A 333 0.96 -4.37 6.07
N TYR A 334 1.66 -3.33 6.48
CA TYR A 334 3.13 -3.32 6.48
C TYR A 334 3.70 -2.76 7.76
N CYS A 335 4.94 -3.12 8.09
CA CYS A 335 5.69 -2.60 9.22
C CYS A 335 7.13 -2.32 8.79
N LEU A 336 7.72 -1.28 9.38
CA LEU A 336 9.11 -0.89 9.18
C LEU A 336 9.82 -0.92 10.52
N ILE A 337 10.90 -1.70 10.62
CA ILE A 337 11.71 -1.85 11.83
C ILE A 337 13.12 -1.34 11.51
N ASP A 338 13.39 -0.08 11.82
CA ASP A 338 14.74 0.50 11.63
C ASP A 338 15.74 -0.03 12.67
N GLY A 339 16.99 0.44 12.56
CA GLY A 339 18.07 0.03 13.47
C GLY A 339 17.77 0.34 14.92
N LYS A 340 17.18 1.51 15.20
CA LYS A 340 16.80 1.93 16.54
C LYS A 340 15.70 1.04 17.12
N ALA A 341 14.66 0.74 16.35
CA ALA A 341 13.60 -0.17 16.75
C ALA A 341 14.13 -1.59 16.96
N THR A 342 14.98 -2.09 16.05
CA THR A 342 15.64 -3.38 16.18
C THR A 342 16.43 -3.46 17.49
N TYR A 343 17.25 -2.45 17.78
CA TYR A 343 18.01 -2.37 19.03
C TYR A 343 17.11 -2.44 20.28
N ARG A 344 16.03 -1.65 20.33
CA ARG A 344 15.10 -1.67 21.48
C ARG A 344 14.43 -3.02 21.65
N ILE A 345 14.00 -3.65 20.55
CA ILE A 345 13.41 -5.00 20.58
C ILE A 345 14.41 -5.98 21.20
N LEU A 346 15.63 -6.04 20.68
CA LEU A 346 16.62 -7.01 21.17
C LEU A 346 17.04 -6.75 22.62
N LYS A 347 17.29 -5.48 22.98
CA LYS A 347 17.68 -5.08 24.34
C LYS A 347 16.58 -5.40 25.37
N SER A 348 15.31 -5.15 25.04
CA SER A 348 14.18 -5.44 25.94
C SER A 348 13.98 -6.93 26.25
N HIS A 349 14.54 -7.81 25.41
CA HIS A 349 14.47 -9.26 25.55
C HIS A 349 15.83 -9.90 25.95
N SER A 350 16.83 -9.10 26.31
CA SER A 350 18.18 -9.56 26.66
C SER A 350 18.84 -10.42 25.58
N LEU A 351 18.60 -10.06 24.31
CA LEU A 351 19.18 -10.74 23.14
C LEU A 351 20.46 -10.04 22.63
N ILE A 352 20.79 -8.88 23.22
CA ILE A 352 22.04 -8.11 23.06
C ILE A 352 22.44 -7.48 24.38
#